data_AF-A0A836XCJ8-F1
#
_entry.id   AF-A0A836XCJ8-F1
#
_cell.length_a   1.000
_cell.length_b   1.000
_cell.length_c   1.000
_cell.angle_alpha   90.00
_cell.angle_beta   90.00
_cell.angle_gamma   90.00
#
_symmetry.space_group_name_H-M   'P 1'
#
loop_
_entity.id
_entity.type
_entity.pdbx_description
1 polymer ?
#
loop_
_entity_poly.entity_id
_entity_poly.type
_entity_poly.pdbx_seq_one_letter_code
_entity_poly.pdbx_strand_id
1 'polypeptide(L)'
;MSNRILLTLLTASLAFIASACAEAPMGSVNAVKARLAAVEAEAGTYAPEAYGNAEDAVGQLDAEVEAQAQNFALVRNYDRTNELIGSVGTVVDAVEEAISSEKEQLRTETGRVVSSTEDEIATARVSIAEVPEHDLPEEQSMAWGADLDVVESSLGETGRLLAGNQLIDAQNAANSALASAQVVNRGISSFLADVERLREEEAARQARGAITIPSAVLADGEELSAGMYLLRLADDDPESSGRWMEFVSEDSVAGRGLAIVMSDDEISEISESGMLRNEARVEVLKEADYVRVWLNRDGVNYLVHLPLA
;
A
#
# COMPACT_ATOMS: atom_id res chain seq x y z
N MET A 1 17.40 34.77 -7.31
CA MET A 1 18.88 34.84 -7.34
C MET A 1 19.35 33.42 -7.66
N SER A 2 19.82 33.05 -8.85
CA SER A 2 20.68 33.75 -9.79
C SER A 2 20.16 33.65 -11.23
N ASN A 3 20.22 34.79 -11.92
CA ASN A 3 19.85 35.02 -13.32
C ASN A 3 20.94 34.49 -14.25
N ARG A 4 20.56 33.85 -15.37
CA ARG A 4 21.35 33.87 -16.60
C ARG A 4 20.45 34.14 -17.81
N ILE A 5 20.35 35.43 -18.07
CA ILE A 5 19.85 36.08 -19.28
C ILE A 5 20.99 36.16 -20.31
N LEU A 6 20.63 36.23 -21.60
CA LEU A 6 21.38 36.78 -22.75
C LEU A 6 22.41 35.86 -23.46
N LEU A 7 22.16 35.51 -24.72
CA LEU A 7 22.68 36.30 -25.86
C LEU A 7 22.05 35.88 -27.21
N THR A 8 21.07 36.66 -27.65
CA THR A 8 20.69 36.88 -29.05
C THR A 8 21.86 37.44 -29.86
N LEU A 9 22.15 36.89 -31.04
CA LEU A 9 22.98 37.54 -32.06
C LEU A 9 22.24 37.60 -33.39
N LEU A 10 21.60 38.75 -33.55
CA LEU A 10 21.06 39.33 -34.77
C LEU A 10 22.24 39.81 -35.64
N THR A 11 22.45 39.24 -36.81
CA THR A 11 23.27 39.87 -37.87
C THR A 11 22.44 40.02 -39.13
N ALA A 12 21.87 41.22 -39.25
CA ALA A 12 21.37 41.77 -40.49
C ALA A 12 22.54 42.29 -41.33
N SER A 13 22.66 41.82 -42.57
CA SER A 13 23.37 42.51 -43.64
C SER A 13 22.64 42.30 -44.97
N LEU A 14 22.06 43.41 -45.42
CA LEU A 14 21.29 43.59 -46.65
C LEU A 14 22.20 43.93 -47.84
N ALA A 15 21.81 43.42 -49.01
CA ALA A 15 21.95 43.97 -50.37
C ALA A 15 22.86 43.19 -51.34
N PHE A 16 22.23 42.30 -52.11
CA PHE A 16 22.58 42.00 -53.51
C PHE A 16 21.29 41.99 -54.34
N ILE A 17 21.15 42.95 -55.25
CA ILE A 17 20.13 42.94 -56.30
C ILE A 17 20.75 42.18 -57.47
N ALA A 18 20.39 40.91 -57.62
CA ALA A 18 20.66 40.10 -58.79
C ALA A 18 19.36 39.39 -59.19
N SER A 19 18.93 39.60 -60.43
CA SER A 19 17.94 38.81 -61.20
C SER A 19 16.92 37.98 -60.39
N ALA A 20 15.67 38.42 -60.37
CA ALA A 20 14.51 37.72 -59.81
C ALA A 20 14.06 36.49 -60.64
N CYS A 21 14.96 35.53 -60.89
CA CYS A 21 14.51 34.15 -60.93
C CYS A 21 14.25 33.78 -59.47
N ALA A 22 12.99 33.84 -59.03
CA ALA A 22 12.61 33.40 -57.69
C ALA A 22 12.90 31.89 -57.61
N GLU A 23 14.02 31.53 -57.01
CA GLU A 23 14.38 30.15 -56.70
C GLU A 23 13.50 29.69 -55.52
N ALA A 24 13.03 28.44 -55.55
CA ALA A 24 12.24 27.89 -54.46
C ALA A 24 13.04 27.88 -53.14
N PRO A 25 12.43 28.19 -51.97
CA PRO A 25 13.12 28.24 -50.68
C PRO A 25 13.38 26.84 -50.10
N MET A 26 13.91 25.92 -50.91
CA MET A 26 14.08 24.49 -50.57
C MET A 26 14.99 24.27 -49.35
N GLY A 27 15.94 25.16 -49.09
CA GLY A 27 16.75 25.11 -47.87
C GLY A 27 15.89 25.20 -46.60
N SER A 28 14.94 26.15 -46.58
CA SER A 28 14.02 26.36 -45.45
C SER A 28 12.96 25.27 -45.35
N VAL A 29 12.42 24.80 -46.49
CA VAL A 29 11.49 23.65 -46.54
C VAL A 29 12.16 22.41 -45.95
N ASN A 30 13.38 22.10 -46.38
CA ASN A 30 14.10 20.93 -45.87
C ASN A 30 14.46 21.09 -44.39
N ALA A 31 14.82 22.30 -43.96
CA ALA A 31 15.14 22.57 -42.56
C ALA A 31 13.93 22.31 -41.64
N VAL A 32 12.74 22.79 -42.00
CA VAL A 32 11.56 22.61 -41.14
C VAL A 32 11.08 21.16 -41.11
N LYS A 33 11.15 20.44 -42.24
CA LYS A 33 10.89 19.00 -42.30
C LYS A 33 11.88 18.18 -41.47
N ALA A 34 13.16 18.55 -41.51
CA ALA A 34 14.19 17.88 -40.72
C ALA A 34 13.95 18.06 -39.21
N ARG A 35 13.39 19.20 -38.77
CA ARG A 35 12.97 19.36 -37.36
C ARG A 35 11.85 18.41 -36.97
N LEU A 36 10.81 18.27 -37.80
CA LEU A 36 9.72 17.32 -37.53
C LEU A 36 10.23 15.87 -37.47
N ALA A 37 11.08 15.48 -38.42
CA ALA A 37 11.68 14.15 -38.45
C ALA A 37 12.56 13.86 -37.21
N ALA A 38 13.16 14.88 -36.60
CA ALA A 38 13.98 14.72 -35.41
C ALA A 38 13.17 14.34 -34.16
N VAL A 39 11.86 14.64 -34.13
CA VAL A 39 10.98 14.33 -32.99
C VAL A 39 10.10 13.09 -33.22
N GLU A 40 10.04 12.56 -34.44
CA GLU A 40 9.17 11.44 -34.86
C GLU A 40 9.22 10.24 -33.90
N ALA A 41 10.42 9.82 -33.49
CA ALA A 41 10.61 8.64 -32.64
C ALA A 41 9.98 8.78 -31.24
N GLU A 42 9.80 10.00 -30.75
CA GLU A 42 9.20 10.28 -29.45
C GLU A 42 7.75 10.72 -29.57
N ALA A 43 7.40 11.40 -30.65
CA ALA A 43 6.12 12.05 -30.82
C ALA A 43 4.96 11.05 -30.85
N GLY A 44 5.15 9.86 -31.42
CA GLY A 44 4.14 8.79 -31.38
C GLY A 44 3.75 8.35 -29.96
N THR A 45 4.68 8.46 -29.00
CA THR A 45 4.45 8.07 -27.61
C THR A 45 3.92 9.24 -26.78
N TYR A 46 4.51 10.43 -26.93
CA TYR A 46 4.30 11.54 -26.01
C TYR A 46 3.45 12.69 -26.57
N ALA A 47 3.27 12.77 -27.89
CA ALA A 47 2.52 13.86 -28.52
C ALA A 47 1.87 13.46 -29.87
N PRO A 48 1.11 12.35 -29.94
CA PRO A 48 0.64 11.82 -31.22
C PRO A 48 -0.30 12.78 -31.96
N GLU A 49 -1.15 13.50 -31.24
CA GLU A 49 -2.06 14.49 -31.82
C GLU A 49 -1.31 15.70 -32.40
N ALA A 50 -0.37 16.27 -31.64
CA ALA A 50 0.44 17.40 -32.11
C ALA A 50 1.28 17.01 -33.33
N TYR A 51 1.82 15.77 -33.34
CA TYR A 51 2.59 15.25 -34.46
C TYR A 51 1.75 15.14 -35.74
N GLY A 52 0.54 14.58 -35.65
CA GLY A 52 -0.37 14.50 -36.79
C GLY A 52 -0.71 15.88 -37.38
N ASN A 53 -0.93 16.89 -36.53
CA ASN A 53 -1.14 18.27 -36.98
C ASN A 53 0.08 18.85 -37.72
N ALA A 54 1.29 18.48 -37.30
CA ALA A 54 2.52 18.91 -37.95
C ALA A 54 2.74 18.20 -39.30
N GLU A 55 2.40 16.91 -39.41
CA GLU A 55 2.41 16.17 -40.67
C GLU A 55 1.42 16.77 -41.69
N ASP A 56 0.22 17.13 -41.26
CA ASP A 56 -0.78 17.80 -42.10
C ASP A 56 -0.27 19.17 -42.61
N ALA A 57 0.40 19.94 -41.76
CA ALA A 57 1.00 21.22 -42.15
C ALA A 57 2.15 21.04 -43.15
N VAL A 58 2.97 20.00 -42.99
CA VAL A 58 4.00 19.63 -43.97
C VAL A 58 3.36 19.23 -45.31
N GLY A 59 2.26 18.48 -45.29
CA GLY A 59 1.51 18.14 -46.49
C GLY A 59 0.99 19.37 -47.24
N GLN A 60 0.50 20.39 -46.52
CA GLN A 60 0.09 21.67 -47.13
C GLN A 60 1.27 22.45 -47.73
N LEU A 61 2.41 22.46 -47.04
CA LEU A 61 3.64 23.07 -47.55
C LEU A 61 4.09 22.40 -48.85
N ASP A 62 4.05 21.06 -48.91
CA ASP A 62 4.44 20.29 -50.09
C ASP A 62 3.52 20.54 -51.28
N ALA A 63 2.20 20.56 -51.04
CA ALA A 63 1.22 20.87 -52.07
C ALA A 63 1.45 22.28 -52.68
N GLU A 64 1.78 23.29 -51.86
CA GLU A 64 2.09 24.63 -52.35
C GLU A 64 3.39 24.67 -53.15
N VAL A 65 4.46 24.00 -52.67
CA VAL A 65 5.74 23.92 -53.38
C VAL A 65 5.55 23.28 -54.76
N GLU A 66 4.78 22.19 -54.84
CA GLU A 66 4.44 21.53 -56.10
C GLU A 66 3.59 22.42 -57.03
N ALA A 67 2.59 23.11 -56.48
CA ALA A 67 1.76 24.04 -57.25
C ALA A 67 2.61 25.18 -57.86
N GLN A 68 3.56 25.75 -57.10
CA GLN A 68 4.48 26.75 -57.63
C GLN A 68 5.44 26.16 -58.67
N ALA A 69 5.86 24.90 -58.54
CA ALA A 69 6.70 24.25 -59.53
C ALA A 69 6.03 24.11 -60.90
N GLN A 70 4.69 23.96 -60.93
CA GLN A 70 3.89 23.89 -62.17
C GLN A 70 3.72 25.25 -62.88
N ASN A 71 3.94 26.37 -62.17
CA ASN A 71 3.86 27.70 -62.75
C ASN A 71 5.09 28.02 -63.62
N PHE A 72 4.88 28.83 -64.67
CA PHE A 72 5.97 29.33 -65.52
C PHE A 72 6.98 30.13 -64.67
N ALA A 73 8.28 29.95 -64.93
CA ALA A 73 9.35 30.45 -64.06
C ALA A 73 9.29 31.97 -63.78
N LEU A 74 8.78 32.78 -64.71
CA LEU A 74 8.64 34.24 -64.52
C LEU A 74 7.39 34.64 -63.69
N VAL A 75 6.51 33.70 -63.33
CA VAL A 75 5.22 33.95 -62.66
C VAL A 75 5.15 33.30 -61.27
N ARG A 76 6.17 32.53 -60.87
CA ARG A 76 6.23 31.89 -59.53
C ARG A 76 6.28 32.92 -58.40
N ASN A 77 5.55 32.66 -57.32
CA ASN A 77 5.58 33.45 -56.09
C ASN A 77 5.70 32.50 -54.88
N TYR A 78 6.70 32.71 -54.02
CA TYR A 78 6.96 31.90 -52.84
C TYR A 78 6.55 32.55 -51.51
N ASP A 79 5.81 33.66 -51.51
CA ASP A 79 5.30 34.32 -50.31
C ASP A 79 4.46 33.34 -49.47
N ARG A 80 3.52 32.64 -50.13
CA ARG A 80 2.69 31.63 -49.47
C ARG A 80 3.52 30.46 -48.95
N THR A 81 4.52 30.02 -49.70
CA THR A 81 5.47 28.99 -49.24
C THR A 81 6.20 29.44 -47.97
N ASN A 82 6.65 30.70 -47.90
CA ASN A 82 7.32 31.25 -46.72
C ASN A 82 6.37 31.33 -45.50
N GLU A 83 5.11 31.70 -45.71
CA GLU A 83 4.08 31.63 -44.66
C GLU A 83 3.88 30.20 -44.15
N LEU A 84 3.77 29.24 -45.06
CA LEU A 84 3.61 27.82 -44.70
C LEU A 84 4.84 27.27 -43.99
N ILE A 85 6.06 27.65 -44.37
CA ILE A 85 7.29 27.30 -43.63
C ILE A 85 7.20 27.81 -42.18
N GLY A 86 6.78 29.06 -41.98
CA GLY A 86 6.58 29.62 -40.63
C GLY A 86 5.49 28.89 -39.84
N SER A 87 4.40 28.51 -40.51
CA SER A 87 3.32 27.72 -39.91
C SER A 87 3.80 26.33 -39.50
N VAL A 88 4.54 25.62 -40.37
CA VAL A 88 5.14 24.31 -40.04
C VAL A 88 6.10 24.46 -38.86
N GLY A 89 6.92 25.52 -38.83
CA GLY A 89 7.81 25.80 -37.71
C GLY A 89 7.04 25.93 -36.38
N THR A 90 5.93 26.65 -36.39
CA THR A 90 5.08 26.85 -35.20
C THR A 90 4.46 25.55 -34.70
N VAL A 91 3.94 24.70 -35.60
CA VAL A 91 3.36 23.41 -35.18
C VAL A 91 4.43 22.41 -34.74
N VAL A 92 5.64 22.45 -35.31
CA VAL A 92 6.78 21.65 -34.81
C VAL A 92 7.20 22.10 -33.41
N ASP A 93 7.26 23.42 -33.15
CA ASP A 93 7.51 23.95 -31.79
C ASP A 93 6.45 23.43 -30.80
N ALA A 94 5.18 23.34 -31.23
CA ALA A 94 4.10 22.77 -30.41
C ALA A 94 4.28 21.27 -30.13
N VAL A 95 4.82 20.49 -31.08
CA VAL A 95 5.18 19.07 -30.85
C VAL A 95 6.28 18.95 -29.80
N GLU A 96 7.36 19.73 -29.95
CA GLU A 96 8.49 19.74 -29.00
C GLU A 96 8.01 20.09 -27.57
N GLU A 97 7.16 21.11 -27.44
CA GLU A 97 6.57 21.51 -26.16
C GLU A 97 5.65 20.43 -25.59
N ALA A 98 4.78 19.83 -26.41
CA ALA A 98 3.89 18.75 -25.96
C ALA A 98 4.66 17.53 -25.44
N ILE A 99 5.72 17.12 -26.14
CA ILE A 99 6.60 16.03 -25.70
C ILE A 99 7.24 16.39 -24.35
N SER A 100 7.79 17.60 -24.21
CA SER A 100 8.43 18.04 -22.98
C SER A 100 7.45 18.07 -21.81
N SER A 101 6.26 18.64 -22.02
CA SER A 101 5.19 18.71 -21.02
C SER A 101 4.75 17.32 -20.58
N GLU A 102 4.47 16.41 -21.51
CA GLU A 102 4.01 15.05 -21.18
C GLU A 102 5.07 14.28 -20.39
N LYS A 103 6.35 14.36 -20.80
CA LYS A 103 7.45 13.74 -20.06
C LYS A 103 7.54 14.25 -18.62
N GLU A 104 7.35 15.55 -18.40
CA GLU A 104 7.40 16.14 -17.07
C GLU A 104 6.19 15.73 -16.21
N GLN A 105 5.00 15.67 -16.81
CA GLN A 105 3.80 15.15 -16.16
C GLN A 105 3.99 13.70 -15.71
N LEU A 106 4.49 12.83 -16.60
CA LEU A 106 4.76 11.43 -16.29
C LEU A 106 5.78 11.27 -15.15
N ARG A 107 6.86 12.07 -15.12
CA ARG A 107 7.82 12.04 -14.01
C ARG A 107 7.20 12.44 -12.69
N THR A 108 6.43 13.53 -12.69
CA THR A 108 5.76 14.04 -11.49
C THR A 108 4.78 13.01 -10.94
N GLU A 109 3.93 12.46 -11.81
CA GLU A 109 2.92 11.48 -11.42
C GLU A 109 3.57 10.17 -10.94
N THR A 110 4.59 9.67 -11.66
CA THR A 110 5.33 8.48 -11.22
C THR A 110 5.99 8.71 -9.86
N GLY A 111 6.61 9.88 -9.63
CA GLY A 111 7.20 10.23 -8.35
C GLY A 111 6.17 10.26 -7.21
N ARG A 112 4.95 10.73 -7.48
CA ARG A 112 3.84 10.70 -6.52
C ARG A 112 3.43 9.28 -6.17
N VAL A 113 3.34 8.39 -7.16
CA VAL A 113 3.02 6.96 -6.96
C VAL A 113 4.11 6.25 -6.16
N VAL A 114 5.39 6.54 -6.44
CA VAL A 114 6.52 6.01 -5.65
C VAL A 114 6.40 6.41 -4.18
N SER A 115 6.19 7.69 -3.88
CA SER A 115 5.99 8.17 -2.51
C SER A 115 4.79 7.51 -1.84
N SER A 116 3.64 7.37 -2.52
CA SER A 116 2.49 6.67 -1.97
C SER A 116 2.79 5.19 -1.69
N THR A 117 3.62 4.55 -2.51
CA THR A 117 4.03 3.15 -2.31
C THR A 117 4.95 3.00 -1.10
N GLU A 118 5.89 3.94 -0.92
CA GLU A 118 6.77 3.99 0.26
C GLU A 118 5.97 4.17 1.55
N ASP A 119 4.95 5.03 1.54
CA ASP A 119 4.04 5.22 2.68
C ASP A 119 3.24 3.94 3.01
N GLU A 120 2.76 3.22 1.99
CA GLU A 120 2.06 1.94 2.17
C GLU A 120 2.99 0.87 2.74
N ILE A 121 4.24 0.78 2.28
CA ILE A 121 5.26 -0.13 2.84
C ILE A 121 5.52 0.21 4.31
N ALA A 122 5.73 1.49 4.63
CA ALA A 122 5.96 1.93 6.01
C ALA A 122 4.76 1.59 6.90
N THR A 123 3.55 1.83 6.44
CA THR A 123 2.30 1.49 7.14
C THR A 123 2.20 -0.02 7.41
N ALA A 124 2.52 -0.85 6.41
CA ALA A 124 2.52 -2.30 6.55
C ALA A 124 3.54 -2.75 7.61
N ARG A 125 4.78 -2.24 7.55
CA ARG A 125 5.85 -2.59 8.50
C ARG A 125 5.49 -2.20 9.94
N VAL A 126 4.88 -1.03 10.13
CA VAL A 126 4.38 -0.60 11.46
C VAL A 126 3.27 -1.52 11.94
N SER A 127 2.28 -1.80 11.10
CA SER A 127 1.14 -2.64 11.47
C SER A 127 1.58 -4.05 11.87
N ILE A 128 2.57 -4.63 11.19
CA ILE A 128 3.18 -5.92 11.54
C ILE A 128 3.86 -5.86 12.91
N ALA A 129 4.62 -4.80 13.18
CA ALA A 129 5.38 -4.65 14.42
C ALA A 129 4.50 -4.38 15.65
N GLU A 130 3.31 -3.81 15.46
CA GLU A 130 2.36 -3.54 16.54
C GLU A 130 1.54 -4.77 16.95
N VAL A 131 1.51 -5.82 16.12
CA VAL A 131 0.79 -7.06 16.48
C VAL A 131 1.57 -7.81 17.58
N PRO A 132 0.93 -8.19 18.70
CA PRO A 132 1.59 -9.01 19.70
C PRO A 132 2.12 -10.34 19.10
N GLU A 133 3.33 -10.75 19.50
CA GLU A 133 4.01 -11.93 18.92
C GLU A 133 3.18 -13.22 19.00
N HIS A 134 2.40 -13.40 20.06
CA HIS A 134 1.55 -14.57 20.23
C HIS A 134 0.34 -14.59 19.30
N ASP A 135 -0.05 -13.42 18.78
CA ASP A 135 -1.19 -13.27 17.87
C ASP A 135 -0.76 -13.30 16.41
N LEU A 136 0.52 -13.09 16.10
CA LEU A 136 1.06 -13.11 14.74
C LEU A 136 2.02 -14.30 14.54
N PRO A 137 1.62 -15.35 13.81
CA PRO A 137 2.52 -16.44 13.47
C PRO A 137 3.78 -15.94 12.75
N GLU A 138 4.94 -16.43 13.17
CA GLU A 138 6.25 -16.04 12.59
C GLU A 138 6.28 -16.25 11.06
N GLU A 139 5.70 -17.35 10.58
CA GLU A 139 5.57 -17.64 9.14
C GLU A 139 4.79 -16.55 8.39
N GLN A 140 3.69 -16.06 8.96
CA GLN A 140 2.87 -15.03 8.33
C GLN A 140 3.59 -13.67 8.29
N SER A 141 4.31 -13.33 9.37
CA SER A 141 5.15 -12.13 9.44
C SER A 141 6.26 -12.16 8.38
N MET A 142 6.96 -13.30 8.27
CA MET A 142 8.00 -13.50 7.24
C MET A 142 7.43 -13.43 5.83
N ALA A 143 6.24 -13.99 5.58
CA ALA A 143 5.60 -13.94 4.27
C ALA A 143 5.29 -12.50 3.85
N TRP A 144 4.68 -11.68 4.72
CA TRP A 144 4.44 -10.28 4.41
C TRP A 144 5.73 -9.47 4.28
N GLY A 145 6.75 -9.77 5.09
CA GLY A 145 8.07 -9.17 4.94
C GLY A 145 8.66 -9.42 3.54
N ALA A 146 8.61 -10.67 3.07
CA ALA A 146 9.07 -11.04 1.73
C ALA A 146 8.25 -10.36 0.62
N ASP A 147 6.93 -10.26 0.77
CA ASP A 147 6.07 -9.55 -0.17
C ASP A 147 6.45 -8.06 -0.27
N LEU A 148 6.72 -7.40 0.87
CA LEU A 148 7.16 -6.00 0.91
C LEU A 148 8.54 -5.81 0.25
N ASP A 149 9.47 -6.74 0.44
CA ASP A 149 10.79 -6.69 -0.19
C ASP A 149 10.69 -6.82 -1.74
N VAL A 150 9.69 -7.57 -2.23
CA VAL A 150 9.36 -7.62 -3.67
C VAL A 150 8.82 -6.26 -4.16
N VAL A 151 7.97 -5.58 -3.39
CA VAL A 151 7.50 -4.22 -3.72
C VAL A 151 8.67 -3.24 -3.77
N GLU A 152 9.58 -3.28 -2.79
CA GLU A 152 10.78 -2.43 -2.75
C GLU A 152 11.69 -2.67 -3.96
N SER A 153 11.85 -3.94 -4.37
CA SER A 153 12.59 -4.30 -5.58
C SER A 153 11.95 -3.70 -6.85
N SER A 154 10.61 -3.67 -6.90
CA SER A 154 9.86 -3.03 -7.99
C SER A 154 10.00 -1.50 -8.00
N LEU A 155 10.14 -0.86 -6.83
CA LEU A 155 10.49 0.56 -6.73
C LEU A 155 11.93 0.83 -7.23
N GLY A 156 12.87 -0.06 -6.94
CA GLY A 156 14.22 0.01 -7.50
C GLY A 156 14.24 -0.03 -9.03
N GLU A 157 13.44 -0.91 -9.62
CA GLU A 157 13.27 -1.01 -11.08
C GLU A 157 12.59 0.24 -11.65
N THR A 158 11.56 0.78 -10.98
CA THR A 158 10.93 2.05 -11.34
C THR A 158 11.96 3.18 -11.40
N GLY A 159 12.83 3.28 -10.40
CA GLY A 159 13.92 4.26 -10.37
C GLY A 159 14.90 4.10 -11.55
N ARG A 160 15.23 2.86 -11.92
CA ARG A 160 16.07 2.56 -13.09
C ARG A 160 15.40 3.00 -14.39
N LEU A 161 14.11 2.75 -14.56
CA LEU A 161 13.33 3.14 -15.75
C LEU A 161 13.22 4.68 -15.86
N LEU A 162 12.98 5.39 -14.75
CA LEU A 162 13.00 6.84 -14.70
C LEU A 162 14.37 7.41 -15.13
N ALA A 163 15.46 6.86 -14.60
CA ALA A 163 16.82 7.26 -14.97
C ALA A 163 17.14 6.99 -16.45
N GLY A 164 16.56 5.92 -17.01
CA GLY A 164 16.64 5.57 -18.43
C GLY A 164 15.69 6.33 -19.35
N ASN A 165 14.90 7.28 -18.82
CA ASN A 165 13.85 8.01 -19.55
C ASN A 165 12.78 7.11 -20.20
N GLN A 166 12.60 5.89 -19.66
CA GLN A 166 11.55 4.94 -20.04
C GLN A 166 10.28 5.22 -19.23
N LEU A 167 9.66 6.39 -19.46
CA LEU A 167 8.69 6.96 -18.53
C LEU A 167 7.36 6.18 -18.44
N ILE A 168 6.87 5.64 -19.56
CA ILE A 168 5.66 4.82 -19.58
C ILE A 168 5.88 3.50 -18.82
N ASP A 169 7.02 2.85 -19.06
CA ASP A 169 7.38 1.62 -18.33
C ASP A 169 7.53 1.91 -16.83
N ALA A 170 8.16 3.03 -16.48
CA ALA A 170 8.31 3.45 -15.09
C ALA A 170 6.96 3.67 -14.40
N GLN A 171 6.03 4.38 -15.06
CA GLN A 171 4.70 4.61 -14.52
C GLN A 171 3.94 3.28 -14.31
N ASN A 172 4.01 2.37 -15.28
CA ASN A 172 3.40 1.05 -15.18
C ASN A 172 3.99 0.22 -14.02
N ALA A 173 5.33 0.22 -13.88
CA ALA A 173 6.02 -0.44 -12.78
C ALA A 173 5.62 0.14 -11.41
N ALA A 174 5.58 1.48 -11.28
CA ALA A 174 5.18 2.16 -10.06
C ALA A 174 3.73 1.82 -9.66
N ASN A 175 2.80 1.88 -10.61
CA ASN A 175 1.40 1.53 -10.36
C ASN A 175 1.23 0.06 -9.94
N SER A 176 1.99 -0.84 -10.56
CA SER A 176 2.01 -2.26 -10.16
C SER A 176 2.56 -2.43 -8.74
N ALA A 177 3.63 -1.72 -8.37
CA ALA A 177 4.19 -1.75 -7.03
C ALA A 177 3.18 -1.26 -5.99
N LEU A 178 2.52 -0.12 -6.25
CA LEU A 178 1.48 0.43 -5.38
C LEU A 178 0.34 -0.58 -5.17
N ALA A 179 -0.15 -1.20 -6.24
CA ALA A 179 -1.23 -2.19 -6.16
C ALA A 179 -0.83 -3.38 -5.29
N SER A 180 0.41 -3.87 -5.42
CA SER A 180 0.94 -4.97 -4.59
C SER A 180 1.06 -4.57 -3.11
N ALA A 181 1.58 -3.37 -2.81
CA ALA A 181 1.63 -2.85 -1.43
C ALA A 181 0.23 -2.78 -0.80
N GLN A 182 -0.77 -2.30 -1.55
CA GLN A 182 -2.16 -2.26 -1.11
C GLN A 182 -2.80 -3.64 -0.92
N VAL A 183 -2.35 -4.67 -1.64
CA VAL A 183 -2.77 -6.07 -1.38
C VAL A 183 -2.24 -6.52 -0.02
N VAL A 184 -0.96 -6.26 0.28
CA VAL A 184 -0.35 -6.62 1.57
C VAL A 184 -1.08 -5.93 2.72
N ASN A 185 -1.31 -4.61 2.64
CA ASN A 185 -2.03 -3.87 3.68
C ASN A 185 -3.47 -4.35 3.90
N ARG A 186 -4.17 -4.76 2.85
CA ARG A 186 -5.50 -5.38 2.98
C ARG A 186 -5.42 -6.73 3.69
N GLY A 187 -4.41 -7.54 3.40
CA GLY A 187 -4.16 -8.80 4.09
C GLY A 187 -3.92 -8.60 5.59
N ILE A 188 -3.04 -7.66 5.94
CA ILE A 188 -2.75 -7.29 7.33
C ILE A 188 -4.01 -6.80 8.04
N SER A 189 -4.76 -5.89 7.41
CA SER A 189 -6.00 -5.34 8.00
C SER A 189 -7.05 -6.43 8.25
N SER A 190 -7.20 -7.37 7.32
CA SER A 190 -8.12 -8.50 7.49
C SER A 190 -7.70 -9.39 8.66
N PHE A 191 -6.40 -9.67 8.76
CA PHE A 191 -5.85 -10.47 9.86
C PHE A 191 -6.08 -9.81 11.23
N LEU A 192 -5.81 -8.51 11.33
CA LEU A 192 -6.04 -7.75 12.56
C LEU A 192 -7.51 -7.76 13.00
N ALA A 193 -8.43 -7.65 12.04
CA ALA A 193 -9.85 -7.75 12.32
C ALA A 193 -10.24 -9.14 12.84
N ASP A 194 -9.64 -10.20 12.30
CA ASP A 194 -9.85 -11.57 12.78
C ASP A 194 -9.28 -11.80 14.18
N VAL A 195 -8.08 -11.29 14.46
CA VAL A 195 -7.46 -11.35 15.79
C VAL A 195 -8.35 -10.65 16.81
N GLU A 196 -8.82 -9.43 16.51
CA GLU A 196 -9.67 -8.69 17.44
C GLU A 196 -10.99 -9.41 17.70
N ARG A 197 -11.63 -9.93 16.65
CA ARG A 197 -12.84 -10.75 16.78
C ARG A 197 -12.61 -11.96 17.69
N LEU A 198 -11.49 -12.66 17.54
CA LEU A 198 -11.16 -13.82 18.39
C LEU A 198 -10.93 -13.41 19.85
N ARG A 199 -10.30 -12.25 20.09
CA ARG A 199 -10.14 -11.72 21.45
C ARG A 199 -11.47 -11.34 22.08
N GLU A 200 -12.37 -10.70 21.34
CA GLU A 200 -13.72 -10.38 21.82
C GLU A 200 -14.53 -11.66 22.14
N GLU A 201 -14.42 -12.69 21.29
CA GLU A 201 -15.05 -13.99 21.51
C GLU A 201 -14.50 -14.69 22.77
N GLU A 202 -13.19 -14.66 23.00
CA GLU A 202 -12.55 -15.16 24.22
C GLU A 202 -13.00 -14.38 25.46
N ALA A 203 -12.95 -13.05 25.42
CA ALA A 203 -13.39 -12.20 26.52
C ALA A 203 -14.88 -12.45 26.86
N ALA A 204 -15.74 -12.60 25.85
CA ALA A 204 -17.15 -12.92 26.05
C ALA A 204 -17.35 -14.31 26.68
N ARG A 205 -16.51 -15.30 26.33
CA ARG A 205 -16.51 -16.63 26.96
C ARG A 205 -16.08 -16.54 28.41
N GLN A 206 -14.97 -15.86 28.70
CA GLN A 206 -14.46 -15.65 30.05
C GLN A 206 -15.47 -14.92 30.93
N ALA A 207 -16.14 -13.90 30.41
CA ALA A 207 -17.19 -13.16 31.12
C ALA A 207 -18.40 -14.03 31.51
N ARG A 208 -18.66 -15.11 30.77
CA ARG A 208 -19.71 -16.09 31.09
C ARG A 208 -19.24 -17.13 32.11
N GLY A 209 -17.94 -17.17 32.43
CA GLY A 209 -17.33 -18.19 33.28
C GLY A 209 -16.84 -19.40 32.50
N ALA A 210 -16.72 -19.33 31.18
CA ALA A 210 -16.13 -20.42 30.39
C ALA A 210 -14.60 -20.39 30.49
N ILE A 211 -14.00 -21.56 30.67
CA ILE A 211 -12.55 -21.75 30.80
C ILE A 211 -12.09 -22.96 30.00
N THR A 212 -10.78 -23.04 29.75
CA THR A 212 -10.12 -24.23 29.22
C THR A 212 -9.08 -24.72 30.23
N ILE A 213 -9.21 -25.99 30.66
CA ILE A 213 -8.20 -26.65 31.49
C ILE A 213 -7.22 -27.35 30.54
N PRO A 214 -5.90 -27.04 30.60
CA PRO A 214 -4.92 -27.47 29.60
C PRO A 214 -4.49 -28.95 29.74
N SER A 215 -4.72 -29.54 30.91
CA SER A 215 -4.28 -30.90 31.27
C SER A 215 -5.30 -31.55 32.21
N ALA A 216 -5.24 -32.89 32.36
CA ALA A 216 -6.06 -33.56 33.36
C ALA A 216 -5.66 -33.12 34.78
N VAL A 217 -6.64 -32.91 35.64
CA VAL A 217 -6.46 -32.41 37.01
C VAL A 217 -7.36 -33.16 37.98
N LEU A 218 -7.11 -33.02 39.29
CA LEU A 218 -7.94 -33.59 40.34
C LEU A 218 -8.84 -32.50 40.96
N ALA A 219 -10.15 -32.67 40.83
CA ALA A 219 -11.17 -31.84 41.45
C ALA A 219 -11.86 -32.64 42.57
N ASP A 220 -11.67 -32.23 43.82
CA ASP A 220 -12.12 -32.97 45.01
C ASP A 220 -11.63 -34.45 45.05
N GLY A 221 -10.46 -34.70 44.47
CA GLY A 221 -9.85 -36.03 44.38
C GLY A 221 -10.34 -36.89 43.20
N GLU A 222 -11.31 -36.42 42.42
CA GLU A 222 -11.76 -37.05 41.18
C GLU A 222 -11.07 -36.44 39.96
N GLU A 223 -10.80 -37.27 38.96
CA GLU A 223 -10.16 -36.82 37.72
C GLU A 223 -11.14 -35.97 36.88
N LEU A 224 -10.67 -34.78 36.49
CA LEU A 224 -11.30 -33.88 35.55
C LEU A 224 -10.39 -33.77 34.31
N SER A 225 -10.89 -34.22 33.15
CA SER A 225 -10.10 -34.24 31.92
C SER A 225 -9.74 -32.84 31.42
N ALA A 226 -8.67 -32.72 30.63
CA ALA A 226 -8.39 -31.50 29.88
C ALA A 226 -9.55 -31.16 28.95
N GLY A 227 -9.90 -29.87 28.82
CA GLY A 227 -11.01 -29.46 27.97
C GLY A 227 -11.67 -28.16 28.40
N MET A 228 -12.77 -27.82 27.71
CA MET A 228 -13.57 -26.63 28.00
C MET A 228 -14.63 -26.91 29.06
N TYR A 229 -14.81 -25.97 29.98
CA TYR A 229 -15.82 -26.05 31.04
C TYR A 229 -16.50 -24.70 31.25
N LEU A 230 -17.78 -24.72 31.61
CA LEU A 230 -18.48 -23.56 32.17
C LEU A 230 -18.46 -23.65 33.69
N LEU A 231 -17.98 -22.61 34.35
CA LEU A 231 -17.99 -22.50 35.80
C LEU A 231 -19.36 -22.05 36.30
N ARG A 232 -19.90 -22.79 37.28
CA ARG A 232 -21.11 -22.41 38.00
C ARG A 232 -20.86 -22.54 39.50
N LEU A 233 -21.38 -21.59 40.28
CA LEU A 233 -21.43 -21.73 41.74
C LEU A 233 -22.61 -22.65 42.07
N ALA A 234 -22.36 -23.72 42.80
CA ALA A 234 -23.44 -24.61 43.22
C ALA A 234 -24.39 -23.89 44.20
N ASP A 235 -25.65 -24.30 44.26
CA ASP A 235 -26.65 -23.71 45.16
C ASP A 235 -26.50 -24.22 46.61
N ASP A 236 -25.89 -25.40 46.79
CA ASP A 236 -25.63 -26.02 48.09
C ASP A 236 -24.32 -25.53 48.70
N ASP A 237 -24.33 -25.39 50.04
CA ASP A 237 -23.15 -24.99 50.80
C ASP A 237 -22.32 -26.22 51.23
N PRO A 238 -20.97 -26.14 51.16
CA PRO A 238 -20.09 -27.18 51.70
C PRO A 238 -20.16 -27.26 53.22
N GLU A 239 -19.74 -28.39 53.79
CA GLU A 239 -19.61 -28.55 55.26
C GLU A 239 -18.47 -27.70 55.86
N SER A 240 -17.55 -27.24 55.01
CA SER A 240 -16.38 -26.42 55.35
C SER A 240 -16.55 -24.97 54.89
N SER A 241 -15.64 -24.09 55.30
CA SER A 241 -15.60 -22.71 54.79
C SER A 241 -15.22 -22.70 53.30
N GLY A 242 -16.11 -22.20 52.44
CA GLY A 242 -15.87 -22.08 51.00
C GLY A 242 -17.19 -22.07 50.22
N ARG A 243 -17.08 -22.21 48.89
CA ARG A 243 -18.24 -22.40 48.01
C ARG A 243 -17.93 -23.51 47.01
N TRP A 244 -18.89 -24.39 46.73
CA TRP A 244 -18.72 -25.37 45.67
C TRP A 244 -18.75 -24.69 44.30
N MET A 245 -17.73 -24.98 43.50
CA MET A 245 -17.66 -24.60 42.10
C MET A 245 -17.81 -25.85 41.24
N GLU A 246 -18.79 -25.83 40.35
CA GLU A 246 -19.07 -26.91 39.40
C GLU A 246 -18.40 -26.62 38.06
N PHE A 247 -17.75 -27.65 37.52
CA PHE A 247 -17.18 -27.67 36.18
C PHE A 247 -18.18 -28.35 35.25
N VAL A 248 -18.89 -27.57 34.44
CA VAL A 248 -19.95 -28.08 33.55
C VAL A 248 -19.40 -28.31 32.15
N SER A 249 -19.58 -29.51 31.61
CA SER A 249 -19.24 -29.88 30.22
C SER A 249 -20.47 -30.52 29.56
N GLU A 250 -20.78 -30.12 28.33
CA GLU A 250 -21.92 -30.66 27.54
C GLU A 250 -23.21 -30.82 28.38
N ASP A 251 -23.55 -29.78 29.15
CA ASP A 251 -24.72 -29.69 30.05
C ASP A 251 -24.72 -30.59 31.30
N SER A 252 -23.63 -31.31 31.57
CA SER A 252 -23.46 -32.15 32.75
C SER A 252 -22.36 -31.61 33.67
N VAL A 253 -22.54 -31.75 34.99
CA VAL A 253 -21.47 -31.45 35.95
C VAL A 253 -20.42 -32.56 35.82
N ALA A 254 -19.25 -32.21 35.30
CA ALA A 254 -18.13 -33.11 35.08
C ALA A 254 -17.23 -33.24 36.33
N GLY A 255 -17.28 -32.28 37.24
CA GLY A 255 -16.55 -32.32 38.50
C GLY A 255 -16.91 -31.15 39.41
N ARG A 256 -16.49 -31.22 40.68
CA ARG A 256 -16.66 -30.15 41.68
C ARG A 256 -15.33 -29.85 42.35
N GLY A 257 -15.10 -28.57 42.62
CA GLY A 257 -13.97 -28.09 43.41
C GLY A 257 -14.43 -27.18 44.52
N LEU A 258 -13.84 -27.33 45.71
CA LEU A 258 -14.11 -26.42 46.82
C LEU A 258 -13.33 -25.12 46.60
N ALA A 259 -14.06 -24.02 46.33
CA ALA A 259 -13.47 -22.71 46.11
C ALA A 259 -13.22 -21.97 47.41
N ILE A 260 -12.03 -21.36 47.48
CA ILE A 260 -11.70 -20.33 48.46
C ILE A 260 -12.41 -19.05 48.02
N VAL A 261 -13.18 -18.47 48.93
CA VAL A 261 -13.96 -17.25 48.70
C VAL A 261 -13.21 -16.06 49.27
N MET A 262 -12.96 -15.04 48.46
CA MET A 262 -12.23 -13.82 48.84
C MET A 262 -12.92 -12.59 48.26
N SER A 263 -12.91 -11.50 49.01
CA SER A 263 -13.35 -10.19 48.50
C SER A 263 -12.30 -9.59 47.54
N ASP A 264 -12.72 -8.64 46.70
CA ASP A 264 -11.81 -7.86 45.86
C ASP A 264 -10.70 -7.15 46.69
N ASP A 265 -11.04 -6.62 47.87
CA ASP A 265 -10.08 -5.95 48.76
C ASP A 265 -8.95 -6.91 49.19
N GLU A 266 -9.29 -8.13 49.61
CA GLU A 266 -8.31 -9.15 50.03
C GLU A 266 -7.44 -9.63 48.86
N ILE A 267 -8.01 -9.78 47.66
CA ILE A 267 -7.26 -10.17 46.47
C ILE A 267 -6.27 -9.09 46.05
N SER A 268 -6.63 -7.81 46.19
CA SER A 268 -5.77 -6.70 45.79
C SER A 268 -4.45 -6.64 46.58
N GLU A 269 -4.42 -7.21 47.79
CA GLU A 269 -3.23 -7.29 48.63
C GLU A 269 -2.29 -8.44 48.25
N ILE A 270 -2.78 -9.45 47.52
CA ILE A 270 -2.05 -10.72 47.28
C ILE A 270 -1.85 -11.09 45.81
N SER A 271 -2.55 -10.45 44.86
CA SER A 271 -2.44 -10.74 43.43
C SER A 271 -1.61 -9.70 42.70
N GLU A 272 -0.47 -10.12 42.14
CA GLU A 272 0.33 -9.30 41.21
C GLU A 272 -0.28 -9.25 39.79
N SER A 273 -1.21 -10.16 39.49
CA SER A 273 -1.79 -10.39 38.14
C SER A 273 -2.99 -9.49 37.81
N GLY A 274 -3.27 -8.50 38.67
CA GLY A 274 -4.44 -7.62 38.57
C GLY A 274 -5.70 -8.24 39.16
N MET A 275 -6.78 -7.44 39.20
CA MET A 275 -8.09 -7.84 39.72
C MET A 275 -8.99 -8.29 38.57
N LEU A 276 -9.53 -9.50 38.66
CA LEU A 276 -10.54 -9.96 37.71
C LEU A 276 -11.88 -9.27 37.98
N ARG A 277 -12.66 -8.97 36.94
CA ARG A 277 -14.02 -8.42 37.11
C ARG A 277 -15.03 -9.18 36.27
N ASN A 278 -15.91 -9.94 36.93
CA ASN A 278 -16.97 -10.71 36.27
C ASN A 278 -16.46 -11.64 35.16
N GLU A 279 -15.29 -12.25 35.37
CA GLU A 279 -14.61 -13.09 34.40
C GLU A 279 -14.01 -14.31 35.08
N ALA A 280 -13.71 -15.34 34.28
CA ALA A 280 -12.99 -16.52 34.71
C ALA A 280 -11.63 -16.64 34.02
N ARG A 281 -10.64 -17.15 34.75
CA ARG A 281 -9.27 -17.37 34.29
C ARG A 281 -8.72 -18.69 34.80
N VAL A 282 -7.81 -19.25 34.02
CA VAL A 282 -7.00 -20.41 34.40
C VAL A 282 -5.55 -20.01 34.40
N GLU A 283 -4.82 -20.38 35.44
CA GLU A 283 -3.40 -20.10 35.61
C GLU A 283 -2.66 -21.38 35.98
N VAL A 284 -1.60 -21.69 35.25
CA VAL A 284 -0.71 -22.82 35.59
C VAL A 284 0.34 -22.33 36.57
N LEU A 285 0.47 -23.00 37.72
CA LEU A 285 1.34 -22.60 38.82
C LEU A 285 2.44 -23.63 39.08
N LYS A 286 3.54 -23.18 39.72
CA LYS A 286 4.68 -23.98 40.25
C LYS A 286 5.13 -25.12 39.33
N GLU A 287 6.10 -24.88 38.44
CA GLU A 287 6.68 -25.91 37.54
C GLU A 287 5.63 -26.76 36.76
N ALA A 288 4.40 -26.26 36.63
CA ALA A 288 3.22 -26.93 36.08
C ALA A 288 2.56 -28.01 36.96
N ASP A 289 2.87 -28.10 38.24
CA ASP A 289 2.28 -29.11 39.15
C ASP A 289 0.80 -28.85 39.52
N TYR A 290 0.32 -27.61 39.35
CA TYR A 290 -1.03 -27.19 39.71
C TYR A 290 -1.66 -26.28 38.65
N VAL A 291 -2.98 -26.39 38.53
CA VAL A 291 -3.83 -25.45 37.80
C VAL A 291 -4.69 -24.69 38.79
N ARG A 292 -4.63 -23.35 38.77
CA ARG A 292 -5.52 -22.48 39.53
C ARG A 292 -6.65 -22.01 38.62
N VAL A 293 -7.88 -22.29 39.03
CA VAL A 293 -9.09 -21.78 38.39
C VAL A 293 -9.63 -20.66 39.24
N TRP A 294 -9.86 -19.50 38.62
CA TRP A 294 -10.32 -18.30 39.30
C TRP A 294 -11.57 -17.77 38.59
N LEU A 295 -12.68 -17.64 39.32
CA LEU A 295 -13.89 -16.96 38.89
C LEU A 295 -14.11 -15.72 39.75
N ASN A 296 -14.27 -14.54 39.14
CA ASN A 296 -14.82 -13.37 39.81
C ASN A 296 -16.30 -13.21 39.42
N ARG A 297 -17.17 -12.99 40.40
CA ARG A 297 -18.59 -12.68 40.18
C ARG A 297 -19.02 -11.61 41.17
N ASP A 298 -19.49 -10.48 40.65
CA ASP A 298 -20.01 -9.35 41.43
C ASP A 298 -19.04 -8.87 42.53
N GLY A 299 -17.73 -8.89 42.25
CA GLY A 299 -16.68 -8.44 43.19
C GLY A 299 -16.28 -9.47 44.24
N VAL A 300 -16.72 -10.73 44.07
CA VAL A 300 -16.33 -11.87 44.90
C VAL A 300 -15.51 -12.84 44.07
N ASN A 301 -14.35 -13.23 44.60
CA ASN A 301 -13.38 -14.10 43.98
C ASN A 301 -13.50 -15.52 44.52
N TYR A 302 -13.59 -16.49 43.62
CA TYR A 302 -13.69 -17.92 43.90
C TYR A 302 -12.48 -18.60 43.27
N LEU A 303 -11.58 -19.14 44.09
CA LEU A 303 -10.34 -19.75 43.64
C LEU A 303 -10.30 -21.23 43.99
N VAL A 304 -10.11 -22.08 42.99
CA VAL A 304 -9.89 -23.53 43.16
C VAL A 304 -8.48 -23.87 42.68
N HIS A 305 -7.73 -24.58 43.53
CA HIS A 305 -6.42 -25.12 43.16
C HIS A 305 -6.59 -26.60 42.85
N LEU A 306 -6.29 -26.97 41.62
CA LEU A 306 -6.45 -28.32 41.08
C LEU A 306 -5.05 -28.90 40.85
N PRO A 307 -4.62 -29.92 41.60
CA PRO A 307 -3.40 -30.67 41.31
C PRO A 307 -3.52 -31.36 39.94
N LEU A 308 -2.41 -31.57 39.25
CA LEU A 308 -2.40 -32.48 38.09
C LEU A 308 -2.81 -33.92 38.51
N ALA A 309 -3.53 -34.61 37.62
CA ALA A 309 -3.93 -36.02 37.79
C ALA A 309 -2.83 -37.01 37.38
#